data_AF-A0A964V1Y9-F1
#
_entry.id   AF-A0A964V1Y9-F1
#
_cell.length_a   1.000
_cell.length_b   1.000
_cell.length_c   1.000
_cell.angle_alpha   90.00
_cell.angle_beta   90.00
_cell.angle_gamma   90.00
#
_symmetry.space_group_name_H-M   'P 1'
#
loop_
_entity.id
_entity.type
_entity.pdbx_description
1 polymer ?
#
loop_
_entity_poly.entity_id
_entity_poly.type
_entity_poly.pdbx_seq_one_letter_code
_entity_poly.pdbx_strand_id
1 'polypeptide(L)'
;TKEIAIFNTLGMSKFSISKIFFIMGSFIGITGTLFGVVLGIVFAHNIEAIRQFVSFVFQVRVFPPEIYFLSKMPSLIDYKSVLIICFFSVLITFLASLYPAISASKLNPIKGLKYD
;
A
#
# COMPACT_ATOMS: atom_id res chain seq x y z
N THR A 1 2.87 -13.83 -19.38
CA THR A 1 1.91 -14.73 -20.09
C THR A 1 2.53 -16.08 -20.44
N LYS A 2 3.77 -16.15 -20.96
CA LYS A 2 4.47 -17.42 -21.28
C LYS A 2 4.62 -18.37 -20.07
N GLU A 3 4.98 -17.86 -18.88
CA GLU A 3 5.12 -18.68 -17.66
C GLU A 3 3.80 -19.31 -17.18
N ILE A 4 2.69 -18.57 -17.28
CA ILE A 4 1.34 -19.05 -16.92
C ILE A 4 0.90 -20.18 -17.87
N ALA A 5 1.31 -20.12 -19.15
CA ALA A 5 1.06 -21.18 -20.12
C ALA A 5 1.86 -22.45 -19.80
N ILE A 6 3.13 -22.31 -19.39
CA ILE A 6 3.99 -23.44 -18.96
C ILE A 6 3.39 -24.15 -17.73
N PHE A 7 2.93 -23.41 -16.72
CA PHE A 7 2.25 -24.00 -15.55
C PHE A 7 0.96 -24.73 -15.93
N ASN A 8 0.16 -24.19 -16.86
CA ASN A 8 -1.02 -24.90 -17.38
C ASN A 8 -0.65 -26.20 -18.11
N THR A 9 0.44 -26.21 -18.89
CA THR A 9 0.90 -27.44 -19.57
C THR A 9 1.45 -28.50 -18.63
N LEU A 10 1.92 -28.10 -17.44
CA LEU A 10 2.34 -29.00 -16.36
C LEU A 10 1.16 -29.55 -15.53
N GLY A 11 -0.08 -29.29 -15.94
CA GLY A 11 -1.29 -29.77 -15.26
C GLY A 11 -1.72 -28.92 -14.06
N MET A 12 -1.16 -27.73 -13.90
CA MET A 12 -1.53 -26.85 -12.79
C MET A 12 -2.95 -26.29 -13.00
N SER A 13 -3.84 -26.57 -12.04
CA SER A 13 -5.22 -26.07 -12.07
C SER A 13 -5.26 -24.53 -12.08
N LYS A 14 -6.21 -23.95 -12.82
CA LYS A 14 -6.52 -22.51 -12.81
C LYS A 14 -6.74 -21.97 -11.38
N PHE A 15 -7.18 -22.83 -10.45
CA PHE A 15 -7.34 -22.52 -9.04
C PHE A 15 -6.00 -22.27 -8.33
N SER A 16 -4.96 -23.05 -8.66
CA SER A 16 -3.62 -22.87 -8.09
C SER A 16 -2.98 -21.56 -8.53
N ILE A 17 -3.15 -21.17 -9.80
CA ILE A 17 -2.63 -19.89 -10.32
C ILE A 17 -3.31 -18.72 -9.59
N SER A 18 -4.65 -18.75 -9.48
CA SER A 18 -5.42 -17.74 -8.73
C SER A 18 -4.97 -17.63 -7.26
N LYS A 19 -4.73 -18.77 -6.61
CA LYS A 19 -4.25 -18.83 -5.21
C LYS A 19 -2.87 -18.18 -5.03
N ILE A 20 -1.94 -18.39 -5.96
CA ILE A 20 -0.59 -17.78 -5.90
C ILE A 20 -0.68 -16.26 -6.01
N PHE A 21 -1.45 -15.75 -6.98
CA PHE A 21 -1.63 -14.30 -7.16
C PHE A 21 -2.29 -13.65 -5.94
N PHE A 22 -3.28 -14.31 -5.35
CA PHE A 22 -3.94 -13.85 -4.14
C PHE A 22 -2.98 -13.82 -2.93
N ILE A 23 -2.16 -14.86 -2.73
CA ILE A 23 -1.16 -14.91 -1.65
C ILE A 23 -0.11 -13.80 -1.82
N MET A 24 0.41 -13.62 -3.05
CA MET A 24 1.37 -12.57 -3.34
C MET A 24 0.77 -11.17 -3.11
N GLY A 25 -0.45 -10.93 -3.60
CA GLY A 25 -1.14 -9.66 -3.39
C GLY A 25 -1.41 -9.37 -1.90
N SER A 26 -1.83 -10.38 -1.15
CA SER A 26 -2.03 -10.27 0.30
C SER A 26 -0.72 -9.98 1.04
N PHE A 27 0.37 -10.64 0.65
CA PHE A 27 1.69 -10.43 1.25
C PHE A 27 2.21 -9.01 1.01
N ILE A 28 2.09 -8.50 -0.22
CA ILE A 28 2.46 -7.13 -0.57
C ILE A 28 1.58 -6.12 0.19
N GLY A 29 0.28 -6.40 0.32
CA GLY A 29 -0.64 -5.57 1.09
C GLY A 29 -0.27 -5.45 2.56
N ILE A 30 -0.10 -6.59 3.23
CA ILE A 30 0.24 -6.63 4.66
C ILE A 30 1.57 -5.92 4.92
N THR A 31 2.60 -6.24 4.13
CA THR A 31 3.93 -5.62 4.29
C THR A 31 3.87 -4.12 4.03
N GLY A 32 3.18 -3.69 2.97
CA GLY A 32 2.98 -2.27 2.66
C GLY A 32 2.24 -1.51 3.76
N THR A 33 1.15 -2.06 4.29
CA THR A 33 0.40 -1.44 5.40
C THR A 33 1.27 -1.34 6.65
N LEU A 34 2.02 -2.40 7.00
CA LEU A 34 2.89 -2.41 8.18
C LEU A 34 3.98 -1.33 8.06
N PHE A 35 4.68 -1.27 6.93
CA PHE A 35 5.70 -0.26 6.66
C PHE A 35 5.10 1.15 6.65
N GLY A 36 3.94 1.35 6.02
CA GLY A 36 3.27 2.63 5.95
C GLY A 36 2.85 3.16 7.32
N VAL A 37 2.34 2.28 8.20
CA VAL A 37 1.96 2.66 9.57
C VAL A 37 3.17 3.03 10.40
N VAL A 38 4.23 2.23 10.36
CA VAL A 38 5.48 2.51 11.09
C VAL A 38 6.06 3.84 10.63
N LEU A 39 6.19 4.04 9.32
CA LEU A 39 6.68 5.30 8.74
C LEU A 39 5.77 6.47 9.12
N GLY A 40 4.45 6.30 9.05
CA GLY A 40 3.48 7.34 9.40
C GLY A 40 3.55 7.76 10.87
N ILE A 41 3.71 6.82 11.79
CA ILE A 41 3.86 7.10 13.23
C ILE A 41 5.19 7.82 13.49
N VAL A 42 6.28 7.35 12.90
CA VAL A 42 7.60 8.01 13.01
C VAL A 42 7.54 9.43 12.47
N PHE A 43 6.87 9.63 11.32
CA PHE A 43 6.71 10.94 10.71
C PHE A 43 5.85 11.88 11.58
N ALA A 44 4.75 11.37 12.13
CA ALA A 44 3.90 12.13 13.04
C ALA A 44 4.64 12.55 14.32
N HIS A 45 5.49 11.69 14.88
CA HIS A 45 6.29 12.02 16.05
C HIS A 45 7.37 13.07 15.74
N ASN A 46 7.95 13.02 14.54
CA ASN A 46 9.00 13.94 14.10
C ASN A 46 8.46 15.20 13.40
N ILE A 47 7.14 15.44 13.41
CA ILE A 47 6.52 16.53 12.65
C ILE A 47 7.03 17.91 13.07
N GLU A 48 7.34 18.10 14.35
CA GLU A 48 7.93 19.35 14.87
C GLU A 48 9.37 19.54 14.38
N ALA A 49 10.17 18.47 14.35
CA ALA A 49 11.53 18.52 13.82
C ALA A 49 11.54 18.82 12.31
N ILE A 50 10.61 18.23 11.56
CA ILE A 50 10.40 18.53 10.14
C ILE A 50 9.99 19.99 9.96
N ARG A 51 9.07 20.51 10.77
CA ARG A 51 8.65 21.93 10.73
C ARG A 51 9.83 22.87 10.98
N GLN A 52 10.67 22.57 11.97
CA GLN A 52 11.86 23.36 12.27
C GLN A 52 12.89 23.30 11.14
N PHE A 53 13.13 22.11 10.57
CA PHE A 53 14.04 21.94 9.43
C PHE A 53 13.58 22.74 8.20
N VAL A 54 12.29 22.65 7.85
CA VAL A 54 11.72 23.44 6.74
C VAL A 54 11.79 24.94 7.05
N SER A 55 11.49 25.36 8.28
CA SER A 55 11.60 26.78 8.66
C SER A 55 13.04 27.32 8.58
N PHE A 56 14.03 26.48 8.90
CA PHE A 56 15.46 26.81 8.77
C PHE A 56 15.87 26.96 7.31
N VAL A 57 15.46 26.03 6.44
CA VAL A 57 15.81 26.03 5.00
C VAL A 57 15.14 27.20 4.27
N PHE A 58 13.86 27.47 4.54
CA PHE A 58 13.11 28.51 3.85
C PHE A 58 13.26 29.90 4.46
N GLN A 59 13.95 30.05 5.61
CA GLN A 59 14.09 31.30 6.39
C GLN A 59 12.76 32.03 6.68
N VAL A 60 11.63 31.33 6.59
CA VAL A 60 10.30 31.82 6.91
C VAL A 60 9.77 30.99 8.07
N ARG A 61 9.14 31.63 9.07
CA ARG A 61 8.48 30.91 10.15
C ARG A 61 7.25 30.19 9.60
N VAL A 62 7.40 28.92 9.28
CA VAL A 62 6.29 28.06 8.86
C VAL A 62 5.37 27.91 10.08
N PHE A 63 4.23 28.60 10.02
CA PHE A 63 3.27 28.85 11.12
C PHE A 63 3.76 29.86 12.18
N PRO A 64 3.56 31.18 11.95
CA PRO A 64 3.83 32.20 12.96
C PRO A 64 2.89 32.01 14.17
N PRO A 65 3.42 31.87 15.39
CA PRO A 65 2.62 31.71 16.59
C PRO A 65 1.75 32.94 16.88
N GLU A 66 2.07 34.12 16.33
CA GLU A 66 1.25 35.32 16.51
C GLU A 66 -0.12 35.25 15.78
N ILE A 67 -0.23 34.46 14.71
CA ILE A 67 -1.46 34.35 13.90
C ILE A 67 -2.27 33.11 14.32
N TYR A 68 -1.58 32.04 14.70
CA TYR A 68 -2.21 30.75 15.01
C TYR A 68 -2.27 30.43 16.51
N PHE A 69 -1.65 31.24 17.39
CA PHE A 69 -1.54 31.00 18.85
C PHE A 69 -1.01 29.61 19.23
N LEU A 70 -0.39 28.90 18.28
CA LEU A 70 0.17 27.56 18.45
C LEU A 70 1.68 27.65 18.59
N SER A 71 2.18 27.61 19.83
CA SER A 71 3.63 27.64 20.12
C SER A 71 4.37 26.37 19.68
N LYS A 72 3.64 25.28 19.40
CA LYS A 72 4.14 23.98 18.94
C LYS A 72 3.04 23.28 18.14
N MET A 73 3.37 22.54 17.10
CA MET A 73 2.38 21.76 16.37
C MET A 73 2.01 20.52 17.22
N PRO A 74 0.76 20.41 17.70
CA PRO A 74 0.38 19.27 18.52
C PRO A 74 0.28 18.02 17.64
N SER A 75 1.25 17.11 17.75
CA SER A 75 1.22 15.80 17.09
C SER A 75 0.35 14.82 17.88
N LEU A 76 -0.96 15.06 17.90
CA LEU A 76 -1.92 14.14 18.53
C LEU A 76 -2.20 12.99 17.57
N ILE A 77 -1.57 11.85 17.81
CA ILE A 77 -1.82 10.63 17.05
C ILE A 77 -3.10 9.98 17.58
N ASP A 78 -4.17 10.01 16.79
CA ASP A 78 -5.38 9.24 17.09
C ASP A 78 -5.22 7.79 16.62
N TYR A 79 -4.98 6.89 17.57
CA TYR A 79 -4.86 5.46 17.30
C TYR A 79 -6.13 4.85 16.67
N LYS A 80 -7.32 5.42 16.91
CA LYS A 80 -8.55 4.96 16.23
C LYS A 80 -8.49 5.23 14.74
N SER A 81 -8.09 6.43 14.36
CA SER A 81 -7.88 6.79 12.95
C SER A 81 -6.83 5.89 12.30
N VAL A 82 -5.71 5.59 12.98
CA VAL A 82 -4.68 4.66 12.48
C VAL A 82 -5.26 3.26 12.25
N LEU A 83 -6.03 2.72 13.19
CA LEU A 83 -6.68 1.40 13.05
C LEU A 83 -7.67 1.36 11.88
N ILE A 84 -8.48 2.40 11.71
CA ILE A 84 -9.44 2.51 10.59
C ILE A 84 -8.68 2.52 9.26
N ILE A 85 -7.61 3.30 9.14
CA ILE A 85 -6.79 3.36 7.92
C ILE A 85 -6.14 2.00 7.64
N CYS A 86 -5.63 1.31 8.66
CA CYS A 86 -5.09 -0.06 8.50
C CYS A 86 -6.15 -1.00 7.93
N PHE A 87 -7.35 -0.98 8.50
CA PHE A 87 -8.44 -1.84 8.05
C PHE A 87 -8.82 -1.58 6.58
N PHE A 88 -9.01 -0.31 6.21
CA PHE A 88 -9.32 0.06 4.83
C PHE A 88 -8.17 -0.24 3.87
N SER A 89 -6.92 -0.04 4.28
CA SER A 89 -5.74 -0.37 3.47
C SER A 89 -5.71 -1.85 3.14
N VAL A 90 -5.88 -2.72 4.14
CA VAL A 90 -5.93 -4.17 3.94
C VAL A 90 -7.12 -4.56 3.06
N LEU A 91 -8.30 -4.00 3.31
CA LEU A 91 -9.52 -4.26 2.52
C LEU A 91 -9.31 -3.91 1.04
N ILE A 92 -8.74 -2.74 0.76
CA ILE A 92 -8.45 -2.28 -0.61
C ILE A 92 -7.41 -3.17 -1.26
N THR A 93 -6.34 -3.56 -0.57
CA THR A 93 -5.35 -4.47 -1.16
C THR A 93 -5.96 -5.84 -1.45
N PHE A 94 -6.84 -6.33 -0.59
CA PHE A 94 -7.55 -7.58 -0.82
C PHE A 94 -8.43 -7.51 -2.07
N LEU A 95 -9.22 -6.44 -2.22
CA LEU A 95 -10.04 -6.17 -3.39
C LEU A 95 -9.20 -6.01 -4.67
N ALA A 96 -8.10 -5.26 -4.57
CA ALA A 96 -7.17 -5.06 -5.67
C ALA A 96 -6.47 -6.36 -6.08
N SER A 97 -6.18 -7.27 -5.15
CA SER A 97 -5.60 -8.59 -5.43
C SER A 97 -6.60 -9.57 -6.04
N LEU A 98 -7.89 -9.38 -5.79
CA LEU A 98 -8.96 -10.18 -6.39
C LEU A 98 -9.07 -9.94 -7.90
N TYR A 99 -8.85 -8.71 -8.37
CA TYR A 99 -8.93 -8.34 -9.78
C TYR A 99 -7.96 -9.13 -10.69
N PRO A 100 -6.64 -9.20 -10.41
CA PRO A 100 -5.70 -10.01 -11.19
C PRO A 100 -5.95 -11.51 -10.99
N ALA A 101 -6.41 -11.96 -9.82
CA ALA A 101 -6.74 -13.37 -9.59
C ALA A 101 -7.89 -13.85 -10.51
N ILE A 102 -8.95 -13.04 -10.63
CA ILE A 102 -10.06 -13.30 -11.54
C ILE A 102 -9.60 -13.18 -13.00
N SER A 103 -8.79 -12.17 -13.32
CA SER A 103 -8.26 -11.98 -14.68
C SER A 103 -7.34 -13.13 -15.12
N ALA A 104 -6.52 -13.66 -14.22
CA ALA A 104 -5.65 -14.81 -14.45
C ALA A 104 -6.44 -16.10 -14.71
N SER A 105 -7.56 -16.30 -14.02
CA SER A 105 -8.42 -17.48 -14.22
C SER A 105 -9.12 -17.51 -15.59
N LYS A 106 -9.36 -16.33 -16.19
CA LYS A 106 -10.05 -16.15 -17.47
C LYS A 106 -9.11 -16.15 -18.68
N LEU A 107 -7.79 -16.18 -18.47
CA LEU A 107 -6.81 -16.31 -19.56
C LEU A 107 -6.97 -17.68 -20.24
N ASN A 108 -7.52 -17.67 -21.45
CA ASN A 108 -7.72 -18.85 -22.26
C ASN A 108 -6.36 -19.31 -22.83
N PRO A 109 -5.87 -20.52 -22.49
CA PRO A 109 -4.52 -20.99 -22.85
C PRO A 109 -4.29 -21.02 -24.37
N ILE A 110 -5.36 -21.17 -25.15
CA ILE A 110 -5.32 -21.26 -26.62
C ILE A 110 -4.93 -19.92 -27.28
N LYS A 111 -5.20 -18.76 -26.65
CA LYS A 111 -4.82 -17.45 -27.20
C LYS A 111 -3.35 -17.10 -26.99
N GLY A 112 -2.67 -17.70 -26.01
CA GLY A 112 -1.25 -17.46 -25.76
C GLY A 112 -0.33 -18.10 -26.80
N LEU A 113 -0.80 -19.13 -27.51
CA LEU A 113 -0.05 -19.79 -28.60
C LEU A 113 -0.32 -19.17 -29.99
N LYS A 114 -1.37 -18.37 -30.14
CA LYS A 114 -1.86 -17.86 -31.44
C LYS A 114 -1.54 -16.39 -31.71
N TYR A 115 -0.94 -15.72 -30.72
CA TYR A 115 -0.48 -14.33 -30.81
C TYR A 115 1.04 -14.25 -30.57
N ASP A 116 1.76 -15.27 -31.02
CA ASP A 116 3.04 -15.07 -31.70
C ASP A 116 2.76 -15.21 -33.21
#